data_AF-A0A9W4N071-F1
#
_entry.id   AF-A0A9W4N071-F1
#
_cell.length_a   1.000
_cell.length_b   1.000
_cell.length_c   1.000
_cell.angle_alpha   90.00
_cell.angle_beta   90.00
_cell.angle_gamma   90.00
#
_symmetry.space_group_name_H-M   'P 1'
#
loop_
_entity.id
_entity.type
_entity.pdbx_description
1 polymer ?
#
loop_
_entity_poly.entity_id
_entity_poly.type
_entity_poly.pdbx_seq_one_letter_code
_entity_poly.pdbx_strand_id
1 'polypeptide(L)'
;MTCLSITGVCSLLSTFISRVLYPGNRHETVLFGGPDPERSSTLVSTKSDIPMMSKEESIMTAPSSSGVSAQGAVLQRFHTVRIWFPRNGTTILEDVKSKGLDDVVLDAIVLQDLSARHQAQDDQGNTINVFPADLAVREAGISRVWAKYGIPKFIPLSIDDPIVLNQPTKDLDQKKALCYQRLYSRYLHEYGRRKRLADVFGYEISVGLENWYEDTLQDLGRRLERLGYY
;
A
#
# COMPACT_ATOMS: atom_id res chain seq x y z
N MET A 1 9.52 -24.86 11.92
CA MET A 1 9.23 -23.68 11.07
C MET A 1 8.35 -24.13 9.93
N THR A 2 7.16 -23.55 9.78
CA THR A 2 6.19 -23.87 8.72
C THR A 2 5.99 -22.63 7.86
N CYS A 3 6.36 -22.69 6.59
CA CYS A 3 6.11 -21.59 5.66
C CYS A 3 4.64 -21.62 5.22
N LEU A 4 3.89 -20.58 5.56
CA LEU A 4 2.56 -20.35 5.01
C LEU A 4 2.71 -19.82 3.58
N SER A 5 2.22 -20.57 2.58
CA SER A 5 2.30 -20.16 1.19
C SER A 5 1.34 -19.00 0.89
N ILE A 6 1.86 -17.97 0.22
CA ILE A 6 1.14 -16.73 -0.13
C ILE A 6 -0.10 -16.99 -1.00
N THR A 7 -0.16 -18.14 -1.70
CA THR A 7 -1.29 -18.59 -2.54
C THR A 7 -2.65 -18.53 -1.83
N GLY A 8 -2.69 -18.76 -0.51
CA GLY A 8 -3.94 -18.77 0.26
C GLY A 8 -4.62 -17.39 0.35
N VAL A 9 -3.83 -16.33 0.51
CA VAL A 9 -4.35 -14.96 0.75
C VAL A 9 -5.04 -14.41 -0.51
N CYS A 10 -4.47 -14.66 -1.69
CA CYS A 10 -5.06 -14.24 -2.97
C CYS A 10 -6.42 -14.90 -3.24
N SER A 11 -6.61 -16.16 -2.84
CA SER A 11 -7.84 -16.94 -3.11
C SER A 11 -9.06 -16.40 -2.35
N LEU A 12 -8.88 -16.07 -1.07
CA LEU A 12 -9.95 -15.53 -0.22
C LEU A 12 -10.38 -14.13 -0.70
N LEU A 13 -9.42 -13.27 -1.04
CA LEU A 13 -9.68 -11.93 -1.60
C LEU A 13 -10.45 -11.97 -2.93
N SER A 14 -10.10 -12.90 -3.83
CA SER A 14 -10.81 -13.07 -5.12
C SER A 14 -12.28 -13.46 -4.94
N THR A 15 -12.62 -14.15 -3.84
CA THR A 15 -13.99 -14.59 -3.55
C THR A 15 -14.89 -13.44 -3.11
N PHE A 16 -14.34 -12.46 -2.38
CA PHE A 16 -15.11 -11.31 -1.88
C PHE A 16 -15.34 -10.23 -2.95
N ILE A 17 -14.34 -9.94 -3.78
CA ILE A 17 -14.43 -8.92 -4.85
C ILE A 17 -15.59 -9.24 -5.82
N SER A 18 -15.78 -10.51 -6.16
CA SER A 18 -16.87 -10.98 -7.02
C SER A 18 -18.27 -10.68 -6.47
N ARG A 19 -18.46 -10.60 -5.14
CA ARG A 19 -19.75 -10.23 -4.52
C ARG A 19 -20.02 -8.72 -4.49
N VAL A 20 -18.99 -7.90 -4.62
CA VAL A 20 -19.11 -6.42 -4.53
C VAL A 20 -19.26 -5.78 -5.91
N LEU A 21 -18.64 -6.35 -6.96
CA LEU A 21 -18.67 -5.80 -8.32
C LEU A 21 -19.83 -6.32 -9.19
N TYR A 22 -20.50 -7.41 -8.79
CA TYR A 22 -21.70 -7.92 -9.46
C TYR A 22 -22.86 -8.03 -8.46
N PRO A 23 -23.69 -6.98 -8.29
CA PRO A 23 -24.92 -7.05 -7.51
C PRO A 23 -25.96 -7.90 -8.24
N GLY A 24 -25.88 -9.23 -8.05
CA GLY A 24 -26.85 -10.18 -8.57
C GLY A 24 -28.23 -9.91 -7.98
N ASN A 25 -29.15 -9.39 -8.80
CA ASN A 25 -30.46 -8.94 -8.38
C ASN A 25 -31.32 -10.09 -7.82
N ARG A 26 -31.40 -10.18 -6.48
CA ARG A 26 -32.41 -10.96 -5.74
C ARG A 26 -32.86 -10.19 -4.51
N HIS A 27 -34.17 -10.00 -4.37
CA HIS A 27 -34.79 -9.62 -3.12
C HIS A 27 -34.80 -10.83 -2.18
N GLU A 28 -34.13 -10.73 -1.03
CA GLU A 28 -34.29 -11.72 0.04
C GLU A 28 -34.17 -11.00 1.40
N THR A 29 -35.32 -10.67 1.98
CA THR A 29 -35.43 -10.02 3.29
C THR A 29 -35.22 -11.03 4.40
N VAL A 30 -33.99 -11.14 4.92
CA VAL A 30 -33.70 -12.00 6.06
C VAL A 30 -33.85 -11.21 7.37
N LEU A 31 -34.89 -11.55 8.12
CA LEU A 31 -35.18 -11.00 9.43
C LEU A 31 -34.27 -11.67 10.48
N PHE A 32 -33.50 -10.90 11.25
CA PHE A 32 -32.80 -11.39 12.44
C PHE A 32 -33.24 -10.57 13.66
N GLY A 33 -33.93 -11.24 14.59
CA GLY A 33 -34.24 -10.69 15.91
C GLY A 33 -33.09 -10.95 16.90
N GLY A 34 -33.06 -10.15 17.97
CA GLY A 34 -32.30 -10.49 19.18
C GLY A 34 -32.86 -11.72 19.89
N PRO A 35 -32.18 -12.18 20.96
CA PRO A 35 -32.46 -11.55 22.25
C PRO A 35 -31.23 -10.98 22.97
N ASP A 36 -31.50 -10.36 24.12
CA ASP A 36 -30.57 -9.63 24.99
C ASP A 36 -30.04 -10.55 26.13
N PRO A 37 -29.60 -10.12 27.34
CA PRO A 37 -28.23 -10.38 27.81
C PRO A 37 -28.17 -11.39 28.98
N GLU A 38 -27.30 -11.13 29.98
CA GLU A 38 -27.05 -11.89 31.23
C GLU A 38 -26.23 -13.20 31.15
N ARG A 39 -24.93 -13.10 31.48
CA ARG A 39 -24.40 -13.81 32.65
C ARG A 39 -23.05 -13.28 33.16
N SER A 40 -22.91 -13.26 34.49
CA SER A 40 -21.75 -12.75 35.23
C SER A 40 -20.77 -13.86 35.68
N SER A 41 -19.63 -13.42 36.26
CA SER A 41 -18.86 -14.05 37.35
C SER A 41 -17.71 -15.05 37.02
N THR A 42 -16.65 -15.26 37.84
CA THR A 42 -15.99 -14.50 38.95
C THR A 42 -14.71 -15.22 39.47
N LEU A 43 -13.70 -14.46 39.95
CA LEU A 43 -12.59 -14.81 40.90
C LEU A 43 -11.33 -15.66 40.53
N VAL A 44 -10.24 -15.39 41.31
CA VAL A 44 -9.06 -16.23 41.69
C VAL A 44 -8.01 -16.53 40.58
N SER A 45 -6.72 -16.10 40.66
CA SER A 45 -5.60 -16.32 41.64
C SER A 45 -4.99 -17.74 41.54
N THR A 46 -3.67 -18.03 41.53
CA THR A 46 -2.49 -17.51 42.28
C THR A 46 -1.20 -17.57 41.41
N LYS A 47 -0.27 -16.60 41.49
CA LYS A 47 0.99 -16.56 42.29
C LYS A 47 1.92 -17.81 42.23
N SER A 48 3.08 -17.66 41.58
CA SER A 48 4.45 -18.07 42.00
C SER A 48 5.43 -17.91 40.82
N ASP A 49 6.75 -18.12 40.94
CA ASP A 49 7.82 -17.42 41.68
C ASP A 49 9.19 -17.88 41.04
N ILE A 50 10.31 -17.15 41.21
CA ILE A 50 11.55 -17.32 40.40
C ILE A 50 12.64 -18.15 41.13
N PRO A 51 13.44 -19.00 40.42
CA PRO A 51 14.92 -18.85 40.38
C PRO A 51 15.58 -19.36 39.05
N MET A 52 16.91 -19.41 38.85
CA MET A 52 18.04 -18.46 39.00
C MET A 52 19.35 -19.15 38.47
N MET A 53 20.41 -18.40 38.08
CA MET A 53 21.77 -18.90 37.66
C MET A 53 21.82 -19.67 36.30
N SER A 54 22.92 -19.88 35.57
CA SER A 54 24.27 -19.23 35.33
C SER A 54 24.92 -19.95 34.10
N LYS A 55 26.15 -19.78 33.56
CA LYS A 55 27.40 -19.01 33.84
C LYS A 55 28.28 -19.00 32.53
N GLU A 56 29.40 -18.28 32.50
CA GLU A 56 30.64 -18.41 31.65
C GLU A 56 30.52 -18.76 30.13
N GLU A 57 30.99 -17.90 29.20
CA GLU A 57 32.38 -17.58 28.80
C GLU A 57 33.13 -18.64 27.97
N SER A 58 33.61 -18.23 26.78
CA SER A 58 34.81 -18.77 26.12
C SER A 58 35.30 -17.80 25.03
N ILE A 59 36.63 -17.70 24.85
CA ILE A 59 37.30 -16.87 23.84
C ILE A 59 38.29 -17.75 23.08
N MET A 60 38.27 -17.75 21.73
CA MET A 60 39.51 -17.78 20.94
C MET A 60 39.33 -17.44 19.44
N THR A 61 40.18 -16.51 19.00
CA THR A 61 41.03 -16.54 17.79
C THR A 61 40.43 -16.91 16.42
N ALA A 62 40.53 -15.99 15.46
CA ALA A 62 40.28 -16.23 14.04
C ALA A 62 41.55 -16.70 13.29
N PRO A 63 41.37 -17.27 12.08
CA PRO A 63 42.28 -16.99 10.97
C PRO A 63 41.54 -16.33 9.78
N SER A 64 42.23 -15.47 9.04
CA SER A 64 41.71 -14.89 7.80
C SER A 64 41.64 -15.93 6.68
N SER A 65 40.60 -15.86 5.85
CA SER A 65 40.64 -16.45 4.51
C SER A 65 39.82 -15.64 3.50
N SER A 66 40.33 -15.62 2.26
CA SER A 66 39.71 -15.22 0.99
C SER A 66 38.55 -14.21 1.03
N GLY A 67 38.83 -12.96 0.66
CA GLY A 67 37.79 -12.00 0.34
C GLY A 67 37.04 -12.37 -0.94
N VAL A 68 35.83 -12.92 -0.81
CA VAL A 68 34.80 -12.73 -1.84
C VAL A 68 34.07 -11.45 -1.47
N SER A 69 34.34 -10.37 -2.20
CA SER A 69 33.50 -9.18 -2.14
C SER A 69 32.16 -9.53 -2.77
N ALA A 70 31.25 -10.08 -1.96
CA ALA A 70 29.83 -9.98 -2.23
C ALA A 70 29.50 -8.48 -2.27
N GLN A 71 29.52 -7.91 -3.47
CA GLN A 71 28.63 -6.81 -3.81
C GLN A 71 27.22 -7.36 -3.65
N GLY A 72 26.73 -7.40 -2.41
CA GLY A 72 25.32 -7.61 -2.12
C GLY A 72 24.62 -6.50 -2.87
N ALA A 73 23.96 -6.87 -3.97
CA ALA A 73 23.32 -5.92 -4.86
C ALA A 73 22.36 -5.10 -4.02
N VAL A 74 22.72 -3.85 -3.74
CA VAL A 74 22.01 -3.00 -2.77
C VAL A 74 20.59 -2.88 -3.28
N LEU A 75 19.67 -3.61 -2.65
CA LEU A 75 18.34 -3.84 -3.18
C LEU A 75 17.66 -2.48 -3.28
N GLN A 76 17.58 -1.97 -4.52
CA GLN A 76 17.34 -0.56 -4.75
C GLN A 76 15.94 -0.22 -4.27
N ARG A 77 15.87 0.46 -3.12
CA ARG A 77 14.62 0.66 -2.41
C ARG A 77 13.74 1.66 -3.14
N PHE A 78 12.50 1.26 -3.34
CA PHE A 78 11.47 2.08 -3.96
C PHE A 78 10.45 2.53 -2.92
N HIS A 79 10.02 3.79 -3.06
CA HIS A 79 9.07 4.45 -2.18
C HIS A 79 7.95 5.05 -3.01
N THR A 80 6.73 4.93 -2.48
CA THR A 80 5.53 5.54 -3.06
C THR A 80 5.54 7.05 -2.79
N VAL A 81 5.80 7.85 -3.82
CA VAL A 81 5.73 9.31 -3.72
C VAL A 81 4.44 9.79 -4.38
N ARG A 82 3.50 10.30 -3.58
CA ARG A 82 2.28 10.93 -4.08
C ARG A 82 2.58 12.32 -4.62
N ILE A 83 2.07 12.63 -5.81
CA ILE A 83 2.17 13.94 -6.46
C ILE A 83 0.80 14.45 -6.89
N TRP A 84 0.68 15.75 -7.13
CA TRP A 84 -0.40 16.32 -7.93
C TRP A 84 0.04 16.38 -9.40
N PHE A 85 -0.73 15.75 -10.30
CA PHE A 85 -0.47 15.76 -11.73
C PHE A 85 -1.53 16.56 -12.50
N PRO A 86 -1.17 17.48 -13.41
CA PRO A 86 -2.12 18.31 -14.14
C PRO A 86 -2.87 17.53 -15.22
N ARG A 87 -4.13 17.90 -15.50
CA ARG A 87 -4.86 17.41 -16.69
C ARG A 87 -4.43 18.17 -17.95
N ASN A 88 -3.21 17.90 -18.42
CA ASN A 88 -2.62 18.52 -19.62
C ASN A 88 -2.63 17.61 -20.88
N GLY A 89 -3.14 16.38 -20.77
CA GLY A 89 -3.19 15.40 -21.87
C GLY A 89 -1.91 14.60 -22.09
N THR A 90 -0.81 14.94 -21.42
CA THR A 90 0.45 14.16 -21.41
C THR A 90 0.32 12.98 -20.43
N THR A 91 0.96 11.84 -20.72
CA THR A 91 1.03 10.76 -19.73
C THR A 91 2.05 11.08 -18.64
N ILE A 92 1.91 10.47 -17.47
CA ILE A 92 2.80 10.76 -16.33
C ILE A 92 4.25 10.39 -16.64
N LEU A 93 4.48 9.27 -17.34
CA LEU A 93 5.85 8.81 -17.64
C LEU A 93 6.54 9.66 -18.72
N GLU A 94 5.79 10.28 -19.64
CA GLU A 94 6.33 11.27 -20.58
C GLU A 94 6.75 12.58 -19.88
N ASP A 95 5.96 13.06 -18.93
CA ASP A 95 6.28 14.26 -18.13
C ASP A 95 7.42 14.00 -17.13
N VAL A 96 7.48 12.81 -16.51
CA VAL A 96 8.63 12.33 -15.73
C VAL A 96 9.91 12.37 -16.56
N LYS A 97 9.86 11.86 -17.79
CA LYS A 97 10.99 11.84 -18.72
C LYS A 97 11.40 13.25 -19.17
N SER A 98 10.44 14.11 -19.54
CA SER A 98 10.73 15.50 -19.94
C SER A 98 11.34 16.33 -18.81
N LYS A 99 11.09 15.97 -17.54
CA LYS A 99 11.67 16.59 -16.35
C LYS A 99 13.04 16.04 -15.95
N GLY A 100 13.53 14.98 -16.58
CA GLY A 100 14.78 14.30 -16.24
C GLY A 100 14.68 13.53 -14.93
N LEU A 101 13.71 12.62 -14.83
CA LEU A 101 13.44 11.77 -13.67
C LEU A 101 13.26 10.28 -14.02
N ASP A 102 13.44 9.90 -15.29
CA ASP A 102 13.28 8.53 -15.81
C ASP A 102 14.38 7.56 -15.33
N ASP A 103 15.46 8.07 -14.73
CA ASP A 103 16.45 7.26 -14.00
C ASP A 103 16.00 6.88 -12.58
N VAL A 104 15.10 7.66 -11.97
CA VAL A 104 14.65 7.51 -10.57
C VAL A 104 13.19 7.12 -10.39
N VAL A 105 12.33 7.33 -11.37
CA VAL A 105 10.92 6.90 -11.35
C VAL A 105 10.73 5.76 -12.33
N LEU A 106 10.41 4.56 -11.84
CA LEU A 106 10.14 3.41 -12.71
C LEU A 106 8.68 3.34 -13.19
N ASP A 107 7.74 3.89 -12.42
CA ASP A 107 6.32 3.67 -12.66
C ASP A 107 5.40 4.72 -12.02
N ALA A 108 4.15 4.77 -12.47
CA ALA A 108 3.10 5.66 -11.98
C ALA A 108 1.72 4.98 -11.91
N ILE A 109 0.98 5.23 -10.83
CA ILE A 109 -0.41 4.82 -10.62
C ILE A 109 -1.29 6.07 -10.63
N VAL A 110 -2.22 6.14 -11.58
CA VAL A 110 -3.24 7.19 -11.65
C VAL A 110 -4.31 6.92 -10.58
N LEU A 111 -4.54 7.88 -9.69
CA LEU A 111 -5.55 7.79 -8.61
C LEU A 111 -6.76 8.71 -8.87
N GLN A 112 -6.91 9.22 -10.09
CA GLN A 112 -7.95 10.17 -10.49
C GLN A 112 -9.38 9.69 -10.16
N ASP A 113 -9.65 8.40 -10.36
CA ASP A 113 -10.96 7.80 -10.08
C ASP A 113 -11.27 7.73 -8.58
N LEU A 114 -10.23 7.74 -7.73
CA LEU A 114 -10.35 7.78 -6.28
C LEU A 114 -10.47 9.22 -5.74
N SER A 115 -10.06 10.22 -6.54
CA SER A 115 -10.10 11.64 -6.19
C SER A 115 -11.25 12.42 -6.83
N ALA A 116 -12.12 11.78 -7.62
CA ALA A 116 -13.01 12.43 -8.58
C ALA A 116 -14.03 13.44 -8.01
N ARG A 117 -14.17 13.51 -6.67
CA ARG A 117 -15.03 14.49 -5.96
C ARG A 117 -14.27 15.68 -5.35
N HIS A 118 -12.94 15.67 -5.34
CA HIS A 118 -12.11 16.76 -4.79
C HIS A 118 -11.29 17.39 -5.90
N GLN A 119 -11.59 18.67 -6.18
CA GLN A 119 -10.70 19.55 -6.90
C GLN A 119 -9.63 20.02 -5.90
N ALA A 120 -8.34 19.88 -6.24
CA ALA A 120 -7.30 20.46 -5.40
C ALA A 120 -7.38 21.99 -5.46
N GLN A 121 -6.96 22.67 -4.40
CA GLN A 121 -6.94 24.12 -4.33
C GLN A 121 -5.51 24.67 -4.22
N ASP A 122 -5.26 25.84 -4.79
CA ASP A 122 -4.03 26.61 -4.58
C ASP A 122 -4.01 27.32 -3.21
N ASP A 123 -2.97 28.10 -2.92
CA ASP A 123 -2.85 28.89 -1.69
C ASP A 123 -3.86 30.04 -1.58
N GLN A 124 -4.63 30.28 -2.65
CA GLN A 124 -5.66 31.30 -2.78
C GLN A 124 -7.08 30.70 -2.79
N GLY A 125 -7.20 29.37 -2.73
CA GLY A 125 -8.47 28.64 -2.75
C GLY A 125 -9.05 28.35 -4.15
N ASN A 126 -8.34 28.68 -5.23
CA ASN A 126 -8.82 28.42 -6.59
C ASN A 126 -8.69 26.93 -6.95
N THR A 127 -9.69 26.40 -7.66
CA THR A 127 -9.66 25.07 -8.27
C THR A 127 -8.46 24.92 -9.22
N ILE A 128 -7.54 24.02 -8.88
CA ILE A 128 -6.48 23.54 -9.77
C ILE A 128 -6.96 22.27 -10.49
N ASN A 129 -6.82 22.22 -11.80
CA ASN A 129 -7.19 21.05 -12.61
C ASN A 129 -6.11 19.94 -12.56
N VAL A 130 -5.89 19.38 -11.37
CA VAL A 130 -4.97 18.26 -11.09
C VAL A 130 -5.72 17.02 -10.59
N PHE A 131 -5.01 15.90 -10.52
CA PHE A 131 -5.42 14.67 -9.84
C PHE A 131 -4.22 14.04 -9.13
N PRO A 132 -4.40 13.21 -8.10
CA PRO A 132 -3.29 12.57 -7.42
C PRO A 132 -2.78 11.37 -8.23
N ALA A 133 -1.47 11.17 -8.18
CA ALA A 133 -0.82 9.98 -8.69
C ALA A 133 0.28 9.52 -7.72
N ASP A 134 0.46 8.21 -7.62
CA ASP A 134 1.57 7.61 -6.87
C ASP A 134 2.68 7.21 -7.83
N LEU A 135 3.92 7.62 -7.53
CA LEU A 135 5.11 7.26 -8.29
C LEU A 135 5.93 6.19 -7.55
N ALA A 136 6.48 5.22 -8.29
CA ALA A 136 7.47 4.28 -7.78
C ALA A 136 8.87 4.91 -7.90
N VAL A 137 9.35 5.54 -6.82
CA VAL A 137 10.58 6.36 -6.84
C VAL A 137 11.70 5.70 -6.05
N ARG A 138 12.91 5.65 -6.62
CA ARG A 138 14.14 5.27 -5.90
C ARG A 138 14.35 6.19 -4.70
N GLU A 139 14.80 5.66 -3.56
CA GLU A 139 15.05 6.43 -2.34
C GLU A 139 15.91 7.70 -2.58
N ALA A 140 17.02 7.57 -3.32
CA ALA A 140 17.89 8.70 -3.70
C ALA A 140 17.26 9.72 -4.68
N GLY A 141 16.10 9.41 -5.27
CA GLY A 141 15.38 10.26 -6.22
C GLY A 141 14.25 11.10 -5.62
N ILE A 142 13.82 10.80 -4.38
CA ILE A 142 12.63 11.41 -3.76
C ILE A 142 12.72 12.95 -3.76
N SER A 143 13.85 13.52 -3.35
CA SER A 143 14.07 14.97 -3.33
C SER A 143 14.04 15.61 -4.72
N ARG A 144 14.46 14.88 -5.78
CA ARG A 144 14.38 15.36 -7.17
C ARG A 144 12.94 15.38 -7.68
N VAL A 145 12.13 14.39 -7.30
CA VAL A 145 10.69 14.35 -7.61
C VAL A 145 9.96 15.51 -6.91
N TRP A 146 10.19 15.72 -5.61
CA TRP A 146 9.60 16.87 -4.89
C TRP A 146 10.04 18.23 -5.45
N ALA A 147 11.29 18.38 -5.90
CA ALA A 147 11.75 19.59 -6.57
C ALA A 147 11.10 19.85 -7.95
N LYS A 148 10.40 18.87 -8.53
CA LYS A 148 9.79 18.94 -9.88
C LYS A 148 8.26 18.87 -9.88
N TYR A 149 7.64 18.43 -8.78
CA TYR A 149 6.17 18.32 -8.61
C TYR A 149 5.65 19.01 -7.34
N GLY A 150 6.53 19.51 -6.48
CA GLY A 150 6.18 19.97 -5.13
C GLY A 150 6.02 18.84 -4.13
N ILE A 151 5.82 19.22 -2.87
CA ILE A 151 5.43 18.33 -1.77
C ILE A 151 3.91 18.51 -1.56
N PRO A 152 3.10 17.44 -1.49
CA PRO A 152 1.68 17.57 -1.16
C PRO A 152 1.47 18.22 0.21
N LYS A 153 0.47 19.10 0.34
CA LYS A 153 0.11 19.78 1.61
C LYS A 153 -0.60 18.89 2.62
N PHE A 154 -0.61 17.57 2.40
CA PHE A 154 -1.25 16.55 3.21
C PHE A 154 -0.33 15.32 3.30
N ILE A 155 -0.46 14.55 4.38
CA ILE A 155 0.28 13.28 4.53
C ILE A 155 -0.47 12.19 3.74
N PRO A 156 0.16 11.49 2.79
CA PRO A 156 -0.52 10.42 2.06
C PRO A 156 -1.10 9.35 2.99
N LEU A 157 -2.35 8.96 2.74
CA LEU A 157 -3.14 8.02 3.57
C LEU A 157 -3.50 8.54 4.99
N SER A 158 -3.32 9.83 5.29
CA SER A 158 -3.94 10.45 6.48
C SER A 158 -5.43 10.68 6.26
N ILE A 159 -6.14 11.15 7.31
CA ILE A 159 -7.57 11.49 7.18
C ILE A 159 -7.80 12.70 6.26
N ASP A 160 -6.82 13.58 6.16
CA ASP A 160 -6.81 14.80 5.34
C ASP A 160 -6.38 14.55 3.88
N ASP A 161 -5.99 13.31 3.54
CA ASP A 161 -5.70 12.93 2.17
C ASP A 161 -6.98 13.04 1.31
N PRO A 162 -6.95 13.79 0.18
CA PRO A 162 -8.09 13.92 -0.72
C PRO A 162 -8.73 12.59 -1.17
N ILE A 163 -7.97 11.50 -1.32
CA ILE A 163 -8.56 10.20 -1.67
C ILE A 163 -9.15 9.44 -0.47
N VAL A 164 -8.87 9.86 0.77
CA VAL A 164 -9.58 9.40 1.97
C VAL A 164 -10.81 10.27 2.21
N LEU A 165 -10.66 11.60 2.16
CA LEU A 165 -11.75 12.58 2.33
C LEU A 165 -12.93 12.34 1.39
N ASN A 166 -12.66 11.94 0.13
CA ASN A 166 -13.67 11.70 -0.90
C ASN A 166 -14.54 10.44 -0.73
N GLN A 167 -14.20 9.54 0.20
CA GLN A 167 -14.93 8.28 0.32
C GLN A 167 -16.39 8.53 0.78
N PRO A 168 -17.40 7.84 0.21
CA PRO A 168 -18.82 8.20 0.31
C PRO A 168 -19.49 7.96 1.68
N THR A 169 -18.73 7.65 2.72
CA THR A 169 -19.23 7.48 4.10
C THR A 169 -18.90 8.71 4.96
N LYS A 170 -19.59 8.86 6.09
CA LYS A 170 -19.33 9.91 7.09
C LYS A 170 -18.29 9.51 8.11
N ASP A 171 -18.20 8.22 8.45
CA ASP A 171 -17.31 7.72 9.48
C ASP A 171 -15.83 7.73 9.01
N LEU A 172 -14.93 8.12 9.90
CA LEU A 172 -13.52 8.39 9.54
C LEU A 172 -12.72 7.11 9.30
N ASP A 173 -13.03 6.02 9.99
CA ASP A 173 -12.32 4.75 9.83
C ASP A 173 -12.92 3.91 8.68
N GLN A 174 -14.24 3.99 8.46
CA GLN A 174 -14.85 3.52 7.21
C GLN A 174 -14.29 4.27 5.98
N LYS A 175 -14.02 5.58 6.08
CA LYS A 175 -13.35 6.33 4.99
C LYS A 175 -11.96 5.78 4.72
N LYS A 176 -11.14 5.54 5.75
CA LYS A 176 -9.81 4.93 5.60
C LYS A 176 -9.90 3.54 4.98
N ALA A 177 -10.74 2.65 5.53
CA ALA A 177 -10.91 1.29 5.05
C ALA A 177 -11.34 1.24 3.57
N LEU A 178 -12.38 2.01 3.19
CA LEU A 178 -12.84 2.06 1.80
C LEU A 178 -11.80 2.68 0.85
N CYS A 179 -10.99 3.63 1.34
CA CYS A 179 -9.85 4.16 0.58
C CYS A 179 -8.78 3.07 0.36
N TYR A 180 -8.35 2.37 1.42
CA TYR A 180 -7.33 1.31 1.35
C TYR A 180 -7.77 0.15 0.47
N GLN A 181 -9.03 -0.28 0.57
CA GLN A 181 -9.61 -1.32 -0.29
C GLN A 181 -9.56 -0.92 -1.77
N ARG A 182 -9.96 0.32 -2.09
CA ARG A 182 -9.93 0.85 -3.46
C ARG A 182 -8.52 1.02 -4.00
N LEU A 183 -7.57 1.44 -3.17
CA LEU A 183 -6.14 1.48 -3.49
C LEU A 183 -5.60 0.07 -3.77
N TYR A 184 -5.87 -0.90 -2.90
CA TYR A 184 -5.44 -2.28 -3.06
C TYR A 184 -5.93 -2.87 -4.39
N SER A 185 -7.22 -2.67 -4.71
CA SER A 185 -7.77 -3.05 -6.02
C SER A 185 -7.10 -2.33 -7.20
N ARG A 186 -6.76 -1.03 -7.07
CA ARG A 186 -6.09 -0.30 -8.15
C ARG A 186 -4.65 -0.76 -8.37
N TYR A 187 -3.87 -0.93 -7.29
CA TYR A 187 -2.50 -1.44 -7.37
C TYR A 187 -2.46 -2.86 -7.95
N LEU A 188 -3.35 -3.75 -7.49
CA LEU A 188 -3.45 -5.12 -8.00
C LEU A 188 -3.84 -5.17 -9.49
N HIS A 189 -4.78 -4.32 -9.92
CA HIS A 189 -5.15 -4.19 -11.34
C HIS A 189 -3.96 -3.70 -12.19
N GLU A 190 -3.25 -2.67 -11.73
CA GLU A 190 -2.13 -2.06 -12.44
C GLU A 190 -0.89 -2.97 -12.50
N TYR A 191 -0.61 -3.74 -11.45
CA TYR A 191 0.43 -4.77 -11.43
C TYR A 191 0.11 -5.88 -12.42
N GLY A 192 -1.12 -6.44 -12.36
CA GLY A 192 -1.58 -7.46 -13.29
C GLY A 192 -1.64 -6.97 -14.75
N ARG A 193 -1.94 -5.68 -14.98
CA ARG A 193 -1.86 -5.05 -16.30
C ARG A 193 -0.42 -5.01 -16.81
N ARG A 194 0.56 -4.68 -15.96
CA ARG A 194 1.98 -4.67 -16.33
C ARG A 194 2.53 -6.04 -16.60
N LYS A 195 2.18 -7.07 -15.80
CA LYS A 195 2.61 -8.45 -16.06
C LYS A 195 2.14 -8.92 -17.44
N ARG A 196 0.85 -8.76 -17.77
CA ARG A 196 0.35 -9.08 -19.12
C ARG A 196 1.02 -8.29 -20.26
N LEU A 197 1.51 -7.07 -20.03
CA LEU A 197 2.23 -6.30 -21.03
C LEU A 197 3.68 -6.79 -21.17
N ALA A 198 4.35 -7.11 -20.06
CA ALA A 198 5.66 -7.74 -20.01
C ALA A 198 5.65 -9.08 -20.77
N ASP A 199 4.67 -9.94 -20.47
CA ASP A 199 4.44 -11.22 -21.14
C ASP A 199 4.25 -11.07 -22.67
N VAL A 200 3.44 -10.10 -23.10
CA VAL A 200 3.09 -9.87 -24.52
C VAL A 200 4.23 -9.25 -25.32
N PHE A 201 5.03 -8.38 -24.71
CA PHE A 201 6.15 -7.69 -25.39
C PHE A 201 7.52 -8.34 -25.14
N GLY A 202 7.59 -9.43 -24.37
CA GLY A 202 8.81 -10.20 -24.14
C GLY A 202 9.88 -9.47 -23.33
N TYR A 203 9.47 -8.59 -22.40
CA TYR A 203 10.38 -7.92 -21.45
C TYR A 203 10.07 -8.35 -20.01
N GLU A 204 11.07 -8.35 -19.13
CA GLU A 204 10.86 -8.64 -17.70
C GLU A 204 10.50 -7.38 -16.92
N ILE A 205 9.60 -7.49 -15.93
CA ILE A 205 9.44 -6.44 -14.92
C ILE A 205 10.66 -6.47 -14.01
N SER A 206 11.34 -5.34 -13.83
CA SER A 206 12.48 -5.28 -12.91
C SER A 206 12.07 -5.63 -11.49
N VAL A 207 12.84 -6.49 -10.81
CA VAL A 207 12.58 -6.97 -9.44
C VAL A 207 12.28 -5.83 -8.44
N GLY A 208 12.93 -4.67 -8.57
CA GLY A 208 12.66 -3.51 -7.71
C GLY A 208 11.24 -2.94 -7.85
N LEU A 209 10.61 -3.07 -9.03
CA LEU A 209 9.23 -2.66 -9.27
C LEU A 209 8.23 -3.73 -8.82
N GLU A 210 8.55 -5.02 -8.96
CA GLU A 210 7.74 -6.11 -8.40
C GLU A 210 7.68 -6.02 -6.87
N ASN A 211 8.84 -5.90 -6.22
CA ASN A 211 8.95 -5.71 -4.78
C ASN A 211 8.16 -4.49 -4.30
N TRP A 212 8.20 -3.37 -5.02
CA TRP A 212 7.44 -2.17 -4.68
C TRP A 212 5.92 -2.39 -4.72
N TYR A 213 5.42 -3.12 -5.72
CA TYR A 213 4.02 -3.51 -5.79
C TYR A 213 3.63 -4.42 -4.62
N GLU A 214 4.46 -5.39 -4.28
CA GLU A 214 4.18 -6.38 -3.23
C GLU A 214 4.27 -5.76 -1.83
N ASP A 215 5.30 -4.95 -1.53
CA ASP A 215 5.41 -4.15 -0.31
C ASP A 215 4.20 -3.23 -0.12
N THR A 216 3.76 -2.55 -1.18
CA THR A 216 2.64 -1.59 -1.12
C THR A 216 1.30 -2.29 -0.93
N LEU A 217 1.06 -3.41 -1.64
CA LEU A 217 -0.13 -4.24 -1.43
C LEU A 217 -0.16 -4.83 -0.03
N GLN A 218 0.98 -5.33 0.48
CA GLN A 218 1.07 -5.87 1.84
C GLN A 218 0.83 -4.79 2.91
N ASP A 219 1.30 -3.55 2.70
CA ASP A 219 1.03 -2.46 3.64
C ASP A 219 -0.44 -2.02 3.64
N LEU A 220 -1.07 -1.94 2.47
CA LEU A 220 -2.51 -1.68 2.35
C LEU A 220 -3.34 -2.80 3.00
N GLY A 221 -2.92 -4.06 2.87
CA GLY A 221 -3.50 -5.21 3.59
C GLY A 221 -3.43 -5.03 5.11
N ARG A 222 -2.23 -4.84 5.66
CA ARG A 222 -2.01 -4.60 7.10
C ARG A 222 -2.81 -3.41 7.66
N ARG A 223 -3.06 -2.39 6.84
CA ARG A 223 -3.88 -1.22 7.24
C ARG A 223 -5.37 -1.53 7.32
N LEU A 224 -5.89 -2.44 6.49
CA LEU A 224 -7.26 -2.94 6.56
C LEU A 224 -7.44 -3.89 7.75
N GLU A 225 -6.50 -4.81 7.98
CA GLU A 225 -6.48 -5.71 9.15
C GLU A 225 -6.61 -4.92 10.46
N ARG A 226 -5.82 -3.85 10.61
CA ARG A 226 -5.81 -2.95 11.79
C ARG A 226 -7.10 -2.15 12.00
N LEU A 227 -7.96 -2.05 10.98
CA LEU A 227 -9.28 -1.42 11.08
C LEU A 227 -10.41 -2.47 11.29
N GLY A 228 -10.08 -3.76 11.41
CA GLY A 228 -11.06 -4.84 11.53
C GLY A 228 -11.69 -5.27 10.20
N TYR A 229 -11.04 -5.00 9.07
CA TYR A 229 -11.54 -5.29 7.71
C TYR A 229 -10.82 -6.48 7.04
N TYR A 230 -10.68 -7.60 7.74
CA TYR A 230 -10.37 -8.93 7.17
C TYR A 230 -10.93 -10.07 8.04
#